data_AF-A0A9D6YRC1-F1
#
_entry.id   AF-A0A9D6YRC1-F1
#
_cell.length_a   1.000
_cell.length_b   1.000
_cell.length_c   1.000
_cell.angle_alpha   90.00
_cell.angle_beta   90.00
_cell.angle_gamma   90.00
#
_symmetry.space_group_name_H-M   'P 1'
#
loop_
_entity.id
_entity.type
_entity.pdbx_description
1 polymer ?
#
loop_
_entity_poly.entity_id
_entity_poly.type
_entity_poly.pdbx_seq_one_letter_code
_entity_poly.pdbx_strand_id
1 'polypeptide(L)'
;MSINVPADRPPIDPHPLSPYVAWAGNRNRDPILSMFRVIFPNSGNVLELASGAGNHINYFAPHFPNLSFQPSDYDVEVFDSIKKKRDEAGSKNIFDPIKIDLTEPKTWPTAS
;
A
#
# COMPACT_ATOMS: atom_id res chain seq x y z
N MET A 1 24.23 -11.74 17.80
CA MET A 1 22.81 -11.35 17.97
C MET A 1 22.00 -12.33 17.14
N SER A 2 21.33 -13.29 17.77
CA SER A 2 20.54 -14.30 17.04
C SER A 2 19.28 -13.60 16.54
N ILE A 3 19.19 -13.37 15.23
CA ILE A 3 17.96 -12.91 14.60
C ILE A 3 16.91 -14.00 14.79
N ASN A 4 15.95 -13.74 15.68
CA ASN A 4 14.84 -14.67 15.92
C ASN A 4 13.88 -14.55 14.73
N VAL A 5 14.07 -15.42 13.73
CA VAL A 5 13.22 -15.47 12.54
C VAL A 5 11.98 -16.31 12.89
N PRO A 6 10.76 -15.75 12.77
CA PRO A 6 9.55 -16.51 13.04
C PRO A 6 9.47 -17.76 12.16
N ALA A 7 8.99 -18.88 12.73
CA ALA A 7 8.92 -20.17 12.04
C ALA A 7 7.95 -20.16 10.86
N ASP A 8 7.01 -19.20 10.83
CA ASP A 8 6.02 -18.99 9.77
C ASP A 8 6.51 -18.07 8.64
N ARG A 9 7.77 -17.60 8.69
CA ARG A 9 8.32 -16.73 7.64
C ARG A 9 8.44 -17.49 6.30
N PRO A 10 7.80 -17.02 5.22
CA PRO A 10 7.99 -17.60 3.89
C PRO A 10 9.43 -17.43 3.37
N PRO A 11 9.88 -18.25 2.41
CA PRO A 11 11.15 -18.03 1.71
C PRO A 11 11.23 -16.60 1.15
N ILE A 12 12.43 -16.00 1.18
CA ILE A 12 12.61 -14.64 0.66
C ILE A 12 12.30 -14.64 -0.84
N ASP A 13 11.30 -13.85 -1.21
CA ASP A 13 10.91 -13.59 -2.58
C ASP A 13 10.43 -12.13 -2.67
N PRO A 14 11.20 -11.24 -3.31
CA PRO A 14 10.87 -9.83 -3.37
C PRO A 14 9.74 -9.50 -4.37
N HIS A 15 9.22 -10.48 -5.10
CA HIS A 15 8.11 -10.24 -6.03
C HIS A 15 6.90 -9.64 -5.29
N PRO A 16 6.28 -8.54 -5.79
CA PRO A 16 5.24 -7.81 -5.04
C PRO A 16 4.04 -8.65 -4.61
N LEU A 17 3.69 -9.67 -5.40
CA LEU A 17 2.58 -10.59 -5.13
C LEU A 17 3.00 -11.84 -4.33
N SER A 18 4.25 -11.93 -3.87
CA SER A 18 4.75 -13.10 -3.15
C SER A 18 4.15 -13.21 -1.74
N PRO A 19 4.06 -14.44 -1.18
CA PRO A 19 3.73 -14.63 0.23
C PRO A 19 4.70 -13.91 1.18
N TYR A 20 5.98 -13.78 0.79
CA TYR A 20 6.98 -13.11 1.61
C TYR A 20 6.70 -11.61 1.78
N VAL A 21 6.38 -10.91 0.70
CA VAL A 21 6.03 -9.47 0.75
C VAL A 21 4.75 -9.27 1.55
N ALA A 22 3.74 -10.13 1.38
CA ALA A 22 2.52 -10.09 2.18
C ALA A 22 2.78 -10.31 3.68
N TRP A 23 3.59 -11.32 4.03
CA TRP A 23 3.98 -11.60 5.41
C TRP A 23 4.75 -10.42 6.02
N ALA A 24 5.73 -9.87 5.30
CA ALA A 24 6.54 -8.75 5.75
C ALA A 24 5.69 -7.48 5.97
N GLY A 25 4.78 -7.18 5.05
CA GLY A 25 3.84 -6.06 5.16
C GLY A 25 2.84 -6.21 6.30
N ASN A 26 2.36 -7.44 6.57
CA ASN A 26 1.46 -7.68 7.70
C ASN A 26 2.15 -7.48 9.06
N ARG A 27 3.44 -7.85 9.18
CA ARG A 27 4.18 -7.72 10.43
C ARG A 27 4.40 -6.27 10.88
N ASN A 28 4.51 -5.33 9.93
CA ASN A 28 4.85 -3.93 10.22
C ASN A 28 3.69 -2.94 10.09
N ARG A 29 2.50 -3.37 9.68
CA ARG A 29 1.36 -2.47 9.43
C ARG A 29 0.86 -1.72 10.68
N ASP A 30 0.80 -2.36 11.85
CA ASP A 30 0.24 -1.72 13.06
C ASP A 30 1.14 -0.61 13.64
N PRO A 31 2.47 -0.82 13.75
CA PRO A 31 3.38 0.28 14.11
C PRO A 31 3.35 1.44 13.12
N ILE A 32 3.25 1.17 11.81
CA ILE A 32 3.16 2.22 10.78
C ILE A 32 1.86 3.00 10.91
N LEU A 33 0.72 2.31 11.05
CA LEU A 33 -0.59 2.93 11.27
C LEU A 33 -0.57 3.85 12.50
N SER A 34 0.08 3.42 13.57
CA SER A 34 0.20 4.20 14.81
C SER A 34 0.91 5.53 14.56
N MET A 35 1.95 5.54 13.72
CA MET A 35 2.63 6.77 13.31
C MET A 35 1.77 7.62 12.37
N PHE A 36 1.08 7.02 11.40
CA PHE A 36 0.20 7.75 10.49
C PHE A 36 -0.92 8.49 11.24
N ARG A 37 -1.48 7.91 12.31
CA ARG A 37 -2.45 8.61 13.18
C ARG A 37 -1.92 9.90 13.82
N VAL A 38 -0.59 10.03 13.98
CA VAL A 38 0.05 11.20 14.58
C VAL A 38 0.40 12.24 13.51
N ILE A 39 0.82 11.81 12.32
CA ILE A 39 1.42 12.70 11.31
C ILE A 39 0.50 13.04 10.14
N PHE A 40 -0.54 12.24 9.87
CA PHE A 40 -1.43 12.51 8.75
C PHE A 40 -2.30 13.75 9.02
N PRO A 41 -2.62 14.53 7.97
CA PRO A 41 -3.56 15.62 8.09
C PRO A 41 -4.98 15.09 8.34
N ASN A 42 -5.87 15.98 8.79
CA ASN A 42 -7.27 15.64 9.06
C ASN A 42 -8.08 15.33 7.79
N SER A 43 -7.64 15.84 6.62
CA SER A 43 -8.29 15.64 5.32
C SER A 43 -7.32 15.94 4.18
N GLY A 44 -7.60 15.43 2.97
CA GLY A 44 -6.80 15.66 1.78
C GLY A 44 -6.51 14.40 0.98
N ASN A 45 -5.47 14.45 0.15
CA ASN A 45 -5.06 13.37 -0.74
C ASN A 45 -3.73 12.76 -0.27
N VAL A 46 -3.63 11.43 -0.33
CA VAL A 46 -2.42 10.67 0.01
C VAL A 46 -2.00 9.85 -1.21
N LEU A 47 -0.77 10.03 -1.68
CA LEU A 47 -0.17 9.19 -2.71
C LEU A 47 0.68 8.11 -2.04
N GLU A 48 0.38 6.84 -2.28
CA GLU A 48 1.26 5.73 -1.91
C GLU A 48 2.08 5.31 -3.12
N LEU A 49 3.41 5.39 -3.00
CA LEU A 49 4.36 4.94 -4.01
C LEU A 49 4.71 3.46 -3.77
N ALA A 50 4.81 2.68 -4.85
CA ALA A 50 5.13 1.25 -4.81
C ALA A 50 4.14 0.46 -3.93
N SER A 51 2.84 0.62 -4.21
CA SER A 51 1.74 -0.03 -3.48
C SER A 51 1.79 -1.57 -3.50
N GLY A 52 2.49 -2.17 -4.46
CA GLY A 52 2.60 -3.61 -4.65
C GLY A 52 1.23 -4.28 -4.66
N ALA A 53 1.10 -5.41 -3.96
CA ALA A 53 -0.17 -6.14 -3.86
C ALA A 53 -1.34 -5.36 -3.18
N GLY A 54 -1.10 -4.14 -2.67
CA GLY A 54 -2.09 -3.30 -2.02
C GLY A 54 -2.37 -3.66 -0.57
N ASN A 55 -1.47 -4.36 0.12
CA ASN A 55 -1.70 -4.80 1.51
C ASN A 55 -1.77 -3.63 2.49
N HIS A 56 -0.90 -2.63 2.31
CA HIS A 56 -0.82 -1.46 3.18
C HIS A 56 -1.93 -0.46 2.90
N ILE A 57 -2.13 -0.03 1.65
CA ILE A 57 -3.21 0.91 1.29
C ILE A 57 -4.59 0.43 1.75
N ASN A 58 -4.91 -0.84 1.53
CA ASN A 58 -6.20 -1.41 1.91
C ASN A 58 -6.34 -1.62 3.42
N TYR A 59 -5.23 -1.67 4.16
CA TYR A 59 -5.24 -1.70 5.61
C TYR A 59 -5.34 -0.30 6.22
N PHE A 60 -4.61 0.69 5.69
CA PHE A 60 -4.54 2.02 6.26
C PHE A 60 -5.76 2.87 5.93
N ALA A 61 -6.21 2.87 4.68
CA ALA A 61 -7.24 3.81 4.23
C ALA A 61 -8.54 3.80 5.05
N PRO A 62 -9.09 2.64 5.49
CA PRO A 62 -10.29 2.62 6.32
C PRO A 62 -10.17 3.36 7.66
N HIS A 63 -8.95 3.58 8.16
CA HIS A 63 -8.70 4.32 9.40
C HIS A 63 -8.70 5.84 9.23
N PHE A 64 -8.75 6.35 8.00
CA PHE A 64 -8.68 7.78 7.69
C PHE A 64 -9.78 8.16 6.68
N PRO A 65 -11.06 8.18 7.09
CA PRO A 65 -12.20 8.35 6.18
C PRO A 65 -12.25 9.71 5.46
N ASN A 66 -11.54 10.71 5.98
CA ASN A 66 -11.46 12.05 5.39
C ASN A 66 -10.25 12.22 4.44
N LEU A 67 -9.42 11.19 4.29
CA LEU A 67 -8.31 11.15 3.34
C LEU A 67 -8.70 10.28 2.16
N SER A 68 -8.35 10.73 0.96
CA SER A 68 -8.46 9.95 -0.26
C SER A 68 -7.09 9.40 -0.64
N PHE A 69 -7.01 8.08 -0.82
CA PHE A 69 -5.76 7.37 -1.07
C PHE A 69 -5.63 7.03 -2.56
N GLN A 70 -4.53 7.47 -3.16
CA GLN A 70 -4.12 7.15 -4.52
C GLN A 70 -3.00 6.10 -4.46
N PRO A 71 -3.30 4.81 -4.70
CA PRO A 71 -2.25 3.82 -4.87
C PRO A 71 -1.52 4.05 -6.19
N SER A 72 -0.22 3.75 -6.22
CA SER A 72 0.57 3.81 -7.44
C SER A 72 1.69 2.78 -7.44
N ASP A 73 2.00 2.26 -8.62
CA ASP A 73 3.12 1.34 -8.82
C ASP A 73 3.68 1.47 -10.24
N TYR A 74 4.92 1.03 -10.44
CA TYR A 74 5.47 0.86 -11.79
C TYR A 74 4.94 -0.42 -12.45
N ASP A 75 4.82 -1.49 -11.65
CA ASP A 75 4.42 -2.82 -12.09
C ASP A 75 2.91 -2.94 -12.15
N VAL A 76 2.33 -2.69 -13.33
CA VAL A 76 0.86 -2.66 -13.51
C VAL A 76 0.16 -3.99 -13.22
N GLU A 77 0.89 -5.10 -13.16
CA GLU A 77 0.35 -6.43 -12.83
C GLU A 77 -0.22 -6.51 -11.40
N VAL A 78 0.20 -5.62 -10.49
CA VAL A 78 -0.29 -5.61 -9.11
C VAL A 78 -1.66 -4.94 -8.98
N PHE A 79 -2.11 -4.21 -10.00
CA PHE A 79 -3.29 -3.35 -9.93
C PHE A 79 -4.59 -4.12 -9.68
N ASP A 80 -4.73 -5.31 -10.27
CA ASP A 80 -5.90 -6.16 -10.05
C ASP A 80 -5.97 -6.66 -8.62
N SER A 81 -4.83 -6.94 -7.99
CA SER A 81 -4.76 -7.30 -6.57
C SER A 81 -5.20 -6.14 -5.67
N ILE A 82 -4.78 -4.90 -5.98
CA ILE A 82 -5.18 -3.69 -5.23
C ILE A 82 -6.69 -3.50 -5.32
N LYS A 83 -7.24 -3.48 -6.55
CA LYS A 83 -8.67 -3.28 -6.81
C LYS A 83 -9.53 -4.35 -6.14
N LYS A 84 -9.16 -5.64 -6.29
CA LYS A 84 -9.87 -6.75 -5.67
C LYS A 84 -9.96 -6.59 -4.15
N LYS A 85 -8.85 -6.27 -3.48
CA LYS A 85 -8.84 -6.06 -2.02
C LYS A 85 -9.67 -4.84 -1.60
N ARG A 86 -9.63 -3.76 -2.37
CA ARG A 86 -10.46 -2.56 -2.12
C ARG A 86 -11.94 -2.92 -2.17
N ASP A 87 -12.33 -3.64 -3.23
CA ASP A 87 -13.71 -4.00 -3.48
C ASP A 87 -14.22 -5.00 -2.43
N GLU A 88 -13.39 -5.98 -2.03
CA GLU A 88 -13.67 -6.92 -0.93
C GLU A 88 -13.85 -6.20 0.42
N ALA A 89 -13.05 -5.16 0.69
CA ALA A 89 -13.14 -4.36 1.91
C ALA A 89 -14.28 -3.32 1.87
N GLY A 90 -14.87 -3.05 0.71
CA GLY A 90 -15.86 -1.99 0.51
C GLY A 90 -15.30 -0.58 0.74
N SER A 91 -13.98 -0.40 0.56
CA SER A 91 -13.28 0.85 0.83
C SER A 91 -13.66 1.93 -0.20
N LYS A 92 -14.22 3.04 0.27
CA LYS A 92 -14.70 4.14 -0.59
C LYS A 92 -13.67 5.25 -0.81
N ASN A 93 -12.60 5.25 -0.03
CA ASN A 93 -11.58 6.30 -0.04
C ASN A 93 -10.26 5.83 -0.64
N ILE A 94 -10.28 4.82 -1.51
CA ILE A 94 -9.14 4.33 -2.27
C ILE A 94 -9.47 4.44 -3.77
N PHE A 95 -8.70 5.22 -4.52
CA PHE A 95 -8.85 5.37 -5.96
C PHE A 95 -8.32 4.16 -6.74
N ASP A 96 -8.59 4.12 -8.04
CA ASP A 96 -7.93 3.13 -8.91
C ASP A 96 -6.42 3.38 -8.96
N PRO A 97 -5.59 2.33 -8.95
CA PRO A 97 -4.14 2.47 -8.99
C PRO A 97 -3.70 3.10 -10.31
N ILE A 98 -2.71 3.99 -10.22
CA ILE A 98 -2.09 4.65 -11.37
C ILE A 98 -0.67 4.15 -11.58
N LYS A 99 -0.22 4.13 -12.84
CA LYS A 99 1.18 3.85 -13.13
C LYS A 99 2.02 5.10 -12.90
N ILE A 100 3.03 5.00 -12.04
CA ILE A 100 4.08 6.02 -11.92
C ILE A 100 5.40 5.41 -12.36
N ASP A 101 6.05 6.08 -13.31
CA ASP A 101 7.43 5.83 -13.71
C ASP A 101 8.26 7.04 -13.28
N LEU A 102 9.15 6.82 -12.30
CA LEU A 102 9.97 7.88 -11.71
C LEU A 102 10.93 8.54 -12.74
N THR A 103 11.19 7.88 -13.87
CA THR A 103 12.05 8.39 -14.94
C THR A 103 11.28 9.21 -15.98
N GLU A 104 9.95 9.23 -15.89
CA GLU A 104 9.07 9.79 -16.91
C GLU A 104 8.05 10.75 -16.26
N PRO A 105 8.37 12.07 -16.21
CA PRO A 105 7.58 13.07 -15.48
C PRO A 105 6.10 13.13 -15.85
N LYS A 106 5.74 12.80 -17.09
CA LYS A 106 4.33 12.79 -17.54
C LYS A 106 3.46 11.73 -16.86
N THR A 107 4.06 10.78 -16.14
CA THR A 107 3.31 9.74 -15.40
C THR A 107 2.87 10.20 -14.02
N TRP A 108 3.34 11.35 -13.53
CA TRP A 108 2.95 11.85 -12.22
C TRP A 108 1.52 12.40 -12.25
N PRO A 109 0.70 12.11 -11.21
CA PRO A 109 -0.61 12.72 -11.07
C PRO A 109 -0.47 14.22 -10.85
N THR A 110 -1.33 15.01 -11.47
CA THR A 110 -1.45 16.44 -11.16
C THR A 110 -2.06 16.63 -9.79
N ALA A 111 -1.51 17.56 -9.01
CA ALA A 111 -2.14 17.98 -7.76
C ALA A 111 -3.56 18.48 -8.07
N SER A 112 -4.54 17.89 -7.39
CA SER A 112 -5.94 18.34 -7.41
C SER A 112 -6.20 19.32 -6.29
#